data_AF-A0A7C5N024-F1
#
_entry.id   AF-A0A7C5N024-F1
#
_cell.length_a   1.000
_cell.length_b   1.000
_cell.length_c   1.000
_cell.angle_alpha   90.00
_cell.angle_beta   90.00
_cell.angle_gamma   90.00
#
_symmetry.space_group_name_H-M   'P 1'
#
loop_
_entity.id
_entity.type
_entity.pdbx_description
1 polymer ?
#
loop_
_entity_poly.entity_id
_entity_poly.type
_entity_poly.pdbx_seq_one_letter_code
_entity_poly.pdbx_strand_id
1 'polypeptide(L)'
;FHEITKPAIKKAVENPRHVDINLVNAQQARRILDRLVGFKLSELLWRKVKNKLSAGRVQSVTLRLIVEREREIQNFSPEKYYKVTAVFLVKNEAGNRVELKAELKERLEGENAAEEFVKNAQHASFTIKNIEKKPVQKKPAPPFTTSTLQQEASRKLGFPVSKTMSVAQKLYEQGLITYMRTDSVSMSNLALGAIANLVKEEFGENYSQVRKYQNKNKSAQEAHEAIRPAYVDRKFAGSTNDQQRLYELIGKRAVASQMANAQLEKTLVQIGISTIPDKPLKAEGEVIKFDGFLKVYMASTDEDQDQDVRGMLPPLHIGQNLDLKVLTALERQTKPPARYTEASLVKKLEELGIGRPSTYAPTITKIMEKGRGYVTKETREGTPTAFKQFTLSDGEIKVSEKVENVGSVKNRLFASDIGMIVTDFLKEHFEEIMNFGFTADIERQFDEVAAGKIKWQEMIDAFYTPFKSILDKTMEEAQRAKGRRVLGKDPESGHSVLVQLTRFGPVVQIGTREEVGEDQKPRFANLKPGQSMEKITYEEAME
;
A
#
# COMPACT_ATOMS: atom_id res chain seq x y z
N PHE A 1 28.60 14.99 7.92
CA PHE A 1 28.78 13.56 7.58
C PHE A 1 27.40 12.92 7.42
N HIS A 2 27.30 11.80 6.69
CA HIS A 2 26.06 11.03 6.49
C HIS A 2 26.22 9.54 6.84
N GLU A 3 27.38 9.17 7.39
CA GLU A 3 27.72 7.85 7.93
C GLU A 3 28.72 8.07 9.08
N ILE A 4 28.75 7.15 10.04
CA ILE A 4 29.64 7.21 11.21
C ILE A 4 30.81 6.25 10.99
N THR A 5 31.72 6.62 10.09
CA THR A 5 32.97 5.89 9.79
C THR A 5 34.18 6.74 10.17
N LYS A 6 35.31 6.10 10.51
CA LYS A 6 36.54 6.84 10.86
C LYS A 6 36.95 7.85 9.78
N PRO A 7 36.95 7.51 8.47
CA PRO A 7 37.26 8.48 7.41
C PRO A 7 36.24 9.62 7.32
N ALA A 8 34.93 9.33 7.40
CA ALA A 8 33.89 10.35 7.28
C ALA A 8 33.91 11.35 8.44
N ILE A 9 34.13 10.87 9.68
CA ILE A 9 34.23 11.72 10.86
C ILE A 9 35.49 12.57 10.81
N LYS A 10 36.66 11.98 10.48
CA LYS A 10 37.92 12.74 10.33
C LYS A 10 37.76 13.87 9.30
N LYS A 11 37.23 13.56 8.12
CA LYS A 11 36.96 14.56 7.08
C LYS A 11 36.01 15.66 7.53
N ALA A 12 34.97 15.32 8.29
CA ALA A 12 33.99 16.28 8.78
C ALA A 12 34.54 17.22 9.87
N VAL A 13 35.46 16.72 10.71
CA VAL A 13 36.16 17.54 11.72
C VAL A 13 37.19 18.45 11.06
N GLU A 14 37.91 17.95 10.05
CA GLU A 14 38.89 18.74 9.27
C GLU A 14 38.23 19.81 8.39
N ASN A 15 36.98 19.58 7.97
CA ASN A 15 36.24 20.48 7.09
C ASN A 15 34.87 20.83 7.72
N PRO A 16 34.85 21.62 8.81
CA PRO A 16 33.60 22.05 9.41
C PRO A 16 32.81 22.93 8.44
N ARG A 17 31.49 22.97 8.62
CA ARG A 17 30.61 23.90 7.91
C ARG A 17 29.99 24.88 8.90
N HIS A 18 29.65 26.07 8.43
CA HIS A 18 28.80 26.99 9.18
C HIS A 18 27.39 26.42 9.35
N VAL A 19 26.68 26.92 10.36
CA VAL A 19 25.26 26.64 10.52
C VAL A 19 24.52 27.24 9.34
N ASP A 20 23.79 26.40 8.62
CA ASP A 20 22.92 26.83 7.54
C ASP A 20 21.62 27.41 8.11
N ILE A 21 21.51 28.73 8.11
CA ILE A 21 20.36 29.46 8.67
C ILE A 21 19.07 29.19 7.89
N ASN A 22 19.15 28.89 6.59
CA ASN A 22 17.97 28.57 5.80
C ASN A 22 17.37 27.22 6.21
N LEU A 23 18.23 26.23 6.49
CA LEU A 23 17.77 24.95 7.06
C LEU A 23 17.17 25.10 8.46
N VAL A 24 17.74 25.97 9.30
CA VAL A 24 17.18 26.30 10.63
C VAL A 24 15.80 26.95 10.46
N ASN A 25 15.69 27.94 9.60
CA ASN A 25 14.43 28.65 9.31
C ASN A 25 13.35 27.70 8.78
N ALA A 26 13.69 26.78 7.86
CA ALA A 26 12.75 25.79 7.34
C ALA A 26 12.23 24.86 8.45
N GLN A 27 13.11 24.46 9.37
CA GLN A 27 12.72 23.65 10.53
C GLN A 27 11.82 24.44 11.49
N GLN A 28 12.14 25.71 11.75
CA GLN A 28 11.33 26.60 12.59
C GLN A 28 9.95 26.82 11.98
N ALA A 29 9.88 27.11 10.68
CA ALA A 29 8.64 27.26 9.93
C ALA A 29 7.74 26.03 10.10
N ARG A 30 8.28 24.83 9.84
CA ARG A 30 7.55 23.57 10.02
C ARG A 30 7.07 23.41 11.45
N ARG A 31 7.94 23.66 12.43
CA ARG A 31 7.61 23.49 13.85
C ARG A 31 6.50 24.44 14.30
N ILE A 32 6.53 25.69 13.85
CA ILE A 32 5.54 26.73 14.16
C ILE A 32 4.22 26.41 13.47
N LEU A 33 4.22 26.13 12.17
CA LEU A 33 3.01 25.78 11.42
C LEU A 33 2.30 24.57 12.03
N ASP A 34 3.03 23.48 12.27
CA ASP A 34 2.47 22.26 12.86
C ASP A 34 1.96 22.51 14.29
N ARG A 35 2.59 23.43 15.03
CA ARG A 35 2.13 23.85 16.36
C ARG A 35 0.81 24.62 16.28
N LEU A 36 0.72 25.60 15.38
CA LEU A 36 -0.46 26.44 15.19
C LEU A 36 -1.67 25.61 14.76
N VAL A 37 -1.52 24.82 13.69
CA VAL A 37 -2.58 23.94 13.18
C VAL A 37 -2.94 22.89 14.23
N GLY A 38 -1.92 22.23 14.80
CA GLY A 38 -2.12 21.11 15.71
C GLY A 38 -2.88 21.50 16.97
N PHE A 39 -2.48 22.59 17.63
CA PHE A 39 -3.14 23.02 18.88
C PHE A 39 -4.55 23.54 18.62
N LYS A 40 -4.70 24.40 17.60
CA LYS A 40 -5.97 25.06 17.31
C LYS A 40 -7.03 24.09 16.79
N LEU A 41 -6.70 23.22 15.84
CA LEU A 41 -7.65 22.21 15.36
C LEU A 41 -7.95 21.16 16.44
N SER A 42 -6.97 20.77 17.27
CA SER A 42 -7.25 19.84 18.36
C SER A 42 -8.22 20.42 19.37
N GLU A 43 -8.07 21.70 19.74
CA GLU A 43 -9.01 22.40 20.62
C GLU A 43 -10.43 22.44 20.02
N LEU A 44 -10.54 22.77 18.74
CA LEU A 44 -11.82 22.74 18.01
C LEU A 44 -12.45 21.35 18.05
N LEU A 45 -11.70 20.29 17.74
CA LEU A 45 -12.19 18.92 17.77
C LEU A 45 -12.64 18.49 19.17
N TRP A 46 -12.00 18.98 20.24
CA TRP A 46 -12.45 18.69 21.61
C TRP A 46 -13.82 19.27 21.89
N ARG A 47 -14.05 20.51 21.47
CA ARG A 47 -15.34 21.20 21.68
C ARG A 47 -16.44 20.67 20.76
N LYS A 48 -16.13 20.42 19.48
CA LYS A 48 -17.11 20.11 18.44
C LYS A 48 -17.25 18.63 18.11
N VAL A 49 -16.36 17.75 18.59
CA VAL A 49 -16.45 16.31 18.32
C VAL A 49 -16.32 15.51 19.63
N LYS A 50 -15.09 15.31 20.10
CA LYS A 50 -14.77 14.50 21.28
C LYS A 50 -13.45 14.96 21.92
N ASN A 51 -13.38 14.90 23.25
CA ASN A 51 -12.15 15.20 23.98
C ASN A 51 -11.02 14.23 23.60
N LYS A 52 -9.76 14.67 23.78
CA LYS A 52 -8.55 13.89 23.50
C LYS A 52 -8.43 13.46 22.03
N LEU A 53 -9.01 14.21 21.11
CA LEU A 53 -8.70 14.10 19.68
C LEU A 53 -7.48 14.92 19.28
N SER A 54 -6.93 14.65 18.11
CA SER A 54 -5.85 15.48 17.55
C SER A 54 -6.04 15.64 16.06
N ALA A 55 -5.66 16.80 15.56
CA ALA A 55 -5.58 17.08 14.14
C ALA A 55 -4.23 17.73 13.86
N GLY A 56 -3.83 17.65 12.60
CA GLY A 56 -2.63 18.28 12.07
C GLY A 56 -2.66 18.12 10.57
N ARG A 57 -2.08 19.06 9.82
CA ARG A 57 -2.15 19.09 8.35
C ARG A 57 -1.87 17.71 7.72
N VAL A 58 -0.72 17.12 8.01
CA VAL A 58 -0.33 15.79 7.49
C VAL A 58 -1.15 14.65 8.10
N GLN A 59 -1.46 14.73 9.41
CA GLN A 59 -2.21 13.71 10.12
C GLN A 59 -3.65 13.56 9.58
N SER A 60 -4.34 14.68 9.37
CA SER A 60 -5.74 14.71 8.94
C SER A 60 -5.91 14.22 7.50
N VAL A 61 -5.01 14.60 6.59
CA VAL A 61 -5.05 14.07 5.21
C VAL A 61 -4.65 12.59 5.16
N THR A 62 -3.77 12.13 6.04
CA THR A 62 -3.44 10.70 6.13
C THR A 62 -4.64 9.88 6.62
N LEU A 63 -5.38 10.40 7.61
CA LEU A 63 -6.63 9.80 8.05
C LEU A 63 -7.67 9.78 6.92
N ARG A 64 -7.80 10.88 6.18
CA ARG A 64 -8.68 11.00 5.02
C ARG A 64 -8.44 9.89 3.99
N LEU A 65 -7.18 9.56 3.68
CA LEU A 65 -6.86 8.46 2.75
C LEU A 65 -7.47 7.12 3.18
N ILE A 66 -7.45 6.82 4.47
CA ILE A 66 -7.99 5.57 5.01
C ILE A 66 -9.52 5.61 4.98
N VAL A 67 -10.13 6.74 5.34
CA VAL A 67 -11.60 6.93 5.28
C VAL A 67 -12.12 6.83 3.86
N GLU A 68 -11.47 7.47 2.89
CA GLU A 68 -11.85 7.39 1.47
C GLU A 68 -11.72 5.95 0.94
N ARG A 69 -10.63 5.24 1.27
CA ARG A 69 -10.49 3.81 0.94
C ARG A 69 -11.59 2.96 1.57
N GLU A 70 -11.95 3.23 2.83
CA GLU A 70 -13.03 2.49 3.47
C GLU A 70 -14.34 2.72 2.70
N ARG A 71 -14.68 3.97 2.36
CA ARG A 71 -15.87 4.29 1.55
C ARG A 71 -15.85 3.68 0.15
N GLU A 72 -14.70 3.67 -0.53
CA GLU A 72 -14.53 2.96 -1.80
C GLU A 72 -14.89 1.47 -1.66
N ILE A 73 -14.45 0.82 -0.58
CA ILE A 73 -14.77 -0.59 -0.31
C ILE A 73 -16.25 -0.77 0.03
N GLN A 74 -16.83 0.16 0.81
CA GLN A 74 -18.23 0.08 1.22
C GLN A 74 -19.20 0.25 0.06
N ASN A 75 -18.90 1.17 -0.86
CA ASN A 75 -19.75 1.48 -2.01
C ASN A 75 -19.48 0.58 -3.21
N PHE A 76 -18.55 -0.37 -3.08
CA PHE A 76 -18.22 -1.30 -4.15
C PHE A 76 -19.27 -2.40 -4.25
N SER A 77 -19.90 -2.51 -5.42
CA SER A 77 -20.79 -3.61 -5.76
C SER A 77 -20.00 -4.66 -6.56
N PRO A 78 -19.80 -5.89 -6.05
CA PRO A 78 -19.10 -6.92 -6.78
C PRO A 78 -19.87 -7.41 -8.01
N GLU A 79 -19.19 -7.44 -9.15
CA GLU A 79 -19.70 -8.01 -10.39
C GLU A 79 -19.18 -9.44 -10.56
N LYS A 80 -20.08 -10.36 -10.90
CA LYS A 80 -19.76 -11.76 -11.18
C LYS A 80 -19.23 -11.91 -12.60
N TYR A 81 -18.19 -12.72 -12.75
CA TYR A 81 -17.66 -13.11 -14.05
C TYR A 81 -17.07 -14.52 -13.98
N TYR A 82 -16.87 -15.17 -15.10
CA TYR A 82 -16.20 -16.47 -15.16
C TYR A 82 -14.79 -16.33 -15.71
N LYS A 83 -13.81 -16.85 -14.97
CA LYS A 83 -12.43 -17.02 -15.41
C LYS A 83 -12.28 -18.41 -16.02
N VAL A 84 -11.88 -18.49 -17.28
CA VAL A 84 -11.61 -19.77 -17.94
C VAL A 84 -10.13 -20.11 -17.87
N THR A 85 -9.83 -21.29 -17.34
CA THR A 85 -8.49 -21.88 -17.31
C THR A 85 -8.53 -23.29 -17.89
N ALA A 86 -7.51 -23.69 -18.64
CA ALA A 86 -7.35 -25.03 -19.15
C ALA A 86 -6.00 -25.61 -18.78
N VAL A 87 -5.96 -26.91 -18.56
CA VAL A 87 -4.74 -27.69 -18.36
C VAL A 87 -4.66 -28.71 -19.49
N PHE A 88 -3.55 -28.69 -20.20
CA PHE A 88 -3.24 -29.65 -21.26
C PHE A 88 -2.12 -30.60 -20.82
N LEU A 89 -2.15 -31.82 -21.33
CA LEU A 89 -1.02 -32.75 -21.20
C LEU A 89 -0.15 -32.66 -22.45
N VAL A 90 1.13 -32.38 -22.25
CA VAL A 90 2.12 -32.30 -23.32
C VAL A 90 3.36 -33.10 -22.93
N LYS A 91 4.10 -33.60 -23.92
CA LYS A 91 5.34 -34.33 -23.66
C LYS A 91 6.49 -33.33 -23.45
N ASN A 92 7.28 -33.54 -22.40
CA ASN A 92 8.54 -32.83 -22.23
C ASN A 92 9.67 -33.49 -23.07
N GLU A 93 10.87 -32.93 -23.01
CA GLU A 93 12.05 -33.46 -23.74
C GLU A 93 12.40 -34.91 -23.36
N ALA A 94 12.10 -35.32 -22.12
CA ALA A 94 12.29 -36.69 -21.64
C ALA A 94 11.12 -37.63 -22.00
N GLY A 95 10.13 -37.16 -22.76
CA GLY A 95 8.94 -37.94 -23.16
C GLY A 95 7.86 -38.07 -22.09
N ASN A 96 8.07 -37.54 -20.88
CA ASN A 96 7.09 -37.56 -19.78
C ASN A 96 5.96 -36.57 -20.05
N ARG A 97 4.73 -36.94 -19.68
CA ARG A 97 3.57 -36.04 -19.74
C ARG A 97 3.65 -35.00 -18.62
N VAL A 98 3.62 -33.73 -18.98
CA VAL A 98 3.62 -32.58 -18.07
C VAL A 98 2.43 -31.67 -18.36
N GLU A 99 2.07 -30.85 -17.38
CA GLU A 99 0.93 -29.93 -17.49
C GLU A 99 1.32 -28.61 -18.15
N LEU A 100 0.55 -28.18 -19.14
CA LEU A 100 0.56 -26.85 -19.71
C LEU A 100 -0.72 -26.13 -19.27
N LYS A 101 -0.58 -25.10 -18.42
CA LYS A 101 -1.70 -24.26 -17.98
C LYS A 101 -1.90 -23.10 -18.94
N ALA A 102 -3.14 -22.85 -19.32
CA ALA A 102 -3.53 -21.71 -20.16
C ALA A 102 -4.80 -21.05 -19.60
N GLU A 103 -5.01 -19.79 -19.93
CA GLU A 103 -6.21 -19.05 -19.55
C GLU A 103 -6.80 -18.25 -20.71
N LEU A 104 -8.12 -18.05 -20.67
CA LEU A 104 -8.77 -17.11 -21.56
C LEU A 104 -8.46 -15.68 -21.10
N LYS A 105 -8.06 -14.81 -22.03
CA LYS A 105 -7.76 -13.40 -21.70
C LYS A 105 -9.01 -12.64 -21.26
N GLU A 106 -10.13 -12.94 -21.92
CA GLU A 106 -11.43 -12.30 -21.65
C GLU A 106 -12.12 -12.92 -20.45
N ARG A 107 -12.89 -12.09 -19.74
CA ARG A 107 -13.82 -12.55 -18.71
C ARG A 107 -15.14 -12.86 -19.38
N LEU A 108 -15.76 -13.97 -19.03
CA LEU A 108 -17.12 -14.29 -19.52
C LEU A 108 -18.14 -13.72 -18.54
N GLU A 109 -19.09 -12.95 -19.05
CA GLU A 109 -20.14 -12.32 -18.26
C GLU A 109 -21.38 -13.22 -18.24
N GLY A 110 -21.82 -13.59 -17.03
CA GLY A 110 -22.99 -14.43 -16.83
C GLY A 110 -22.74 -15.93 -16.96
N GLU A 111 -23.61 -16.70 -16.32
CA GLU A 111 -23.55 -18.17 -16.26
C GLU A 111 -23.74 -18.81 -17.65
N ASN A 112 -24.69 -18.32 -18.44
CA ASN A 112 -25.00 -18.84 -19.77
C ASN A 112 -23.78 -18.76 -20.71
N ALA A 113 -23.04 -17.64 -20.69
CA ALA A 113 -21.85 -17.48 -21.53
C ALA A 113 -20.74 -18.46 -21.15
N ALA A 114 -20.57 -18.74 -19.85
CA ALA A 114 -19.61 -19.72 -19.37
C ALA A 114 -20.02 -21.15 -19.76
N GLU A 115 -21.29 -21.50 -19.57
CA GLU A 115 -21.83 -22.81 -19.96
C GLU A 115 -21.70 -23.04 -21.46
N GLU A 116 -22.09 -22.07 -22.28
CA GLU A 116 -21.96 -22.13 -23.74
C GLU A 116 -20.50 -22.28 -24.18
N PHE A 117 -19.58 -21.54 -23.55
CA PHE A 117 -18.15 -21.67 -23.83
C PHE A 117 -17.64 -23.09 -23.55
N VAL A 118 -18.01 -23.68 -22.40
CA VAL A 118 -17.59 -25.04 -22.06
C VAL A 118 -18.23 -26.08 -22.98
N LYS A 119 -19.51 -25.92 -23.35
CA LYS A 119 -20.21 -26.79 -24.33
C LYS A 119 -19.55 -26.74 -25.70
N ASN A 120 -19.26 -25.56 -26.21
CA ASN A 120 -18.58 -25.41 -27.49
C ASN A 120 -17.17 -26.00 -27.44
N ALA A 121 -16.47 -25.92 -26.31
CA ALA A 121 -15.15 -26.52 -26.14
C ALA A 121 -15.17 -28.06 -26.03
N GLN A 122 -16.30 -28.69 -25.68
CA GLN A 122 -16.44 -30.14 -25.48
C GLN A 122 -16.06 -30.97 -26.71
N HIS A 123 -16.38 -30.46 -27.90
CA HIS A 123 -16.09 -31.10 -29.18
C HIS A 123 -14.95 -30.43 -29.95
N ALA A 124 -14.16 -29.59 -29.27
CA ALA A 124 -13.08 -28.85 -29.89
C ALA A 124 -11.77 -29.65 -29.97
N SER A 125 -11.00 -29.39 -31.02
CA SER A 125 -9.57 -29.67 -31.03
C SER A 125 -8.80 -28.42 -30.60
N PHE A 126 -7.74 -28.63 -29.82
CA PHE A 126 -6.88 -27.57 -29.30
C PHE A 126 -5.55 -27.61 -30.04
N THR A 127 -5.20 -26.51 -30.69
CA THR A 127 -3.99 -26.41 -31.52
C THR A 127 -3.16 -25.20 -31.15
N ILE A 128 -1.83 -25.35 -31.14
CA ILE A 128 -0.95 -24.20 -30.97
C ILE A 128 -0.98 -23.35 -32.25
N LYS A 129 -1.54 -22.15 -32.16
CA LYS A 129 -1.66 -21.21 -33.28
C LYS A 129 -0.41 -20.34 -33.42
N ASN A 130 0.17 -19.93 -32.31
CA ASN A 130 1.32 -19.04 -32.30
C ASN A 130 2.19 -19.29 -31.08
N ILE A 131 3.51 -19.18 -31.26
CA ILE A 131 4.51 -19.19 -30.19
C ILE A 131 5.39 -17.97 -30.42
N GLU A 132 5.34 -17.02 -29.50
CA GLU A 132 6.15 -15.80 -29.57
C GLU A 132 7.14 -15.79 -28.41
N LYS A 133 8.44 -15.71 -28.73
CA LYS A 133 9.51 -15.56 -27.73
C LYS A 133 9.98 -14.12 -27.71
N LYS A 134 9.92 -13.48 -26.54
CA LYS A 134 10.38 -12.12 -26.34
C LYS A 134 11.51 -12.07 -25.32
N PRO A 135 12.65 -11.44 -25.64
CA PRO A 135 13.62 -11.08 -24.61
C PRO A 135 12.99 -10.04 -23.69
N VAL A 136 13.04 -10.30 -22.39
CA VAL A 136 12.56 -9.41 -21.33
C VAL A 136 13.71 -9.13 -20.39
N GLN A 137 13.95 -7.85 -20.10
CA GLN A 137 14.94 -7.46 -19.10
C GLN A 137 14.25 -6.90 -17.86
N LYS A 138 14.63 -7.42 -16.69
CA LYS A 138 14.26 -6.83 -15.40
C LYS A 138 15.45 -6.02 -14.90
N LYS A 139 15.21 -4.76 -14.54
CA LYS A 139 16.23 -3.86 -13.98
C LYS A 139 16.22 -3.97 -12.45
N PRO A 140 17.39 -3.90 -11.79
CA PRO A 140 17.44 -3.82 -10.34
C PRO A 140 16.81 -2.50 -9.87
N ALA A 141 16.09 -2.59 -8.77
CA ALA A 141 15.47 -1.44 -8.17
C ALA A 141 16.52 -0.59 -7.41
N PRO A 142 16.32 0.74 -7.27
CA PRO A 142 17.30 1.64 -6.67
C PRO A 142 17.63 1.28 -5.22
N PRO A 143 18.78 1.75 -4.68
CA PRO A 143 19.08 1.71 -3.25
C PRO A 143 17.94 2.25 -2.39
N PHE A 144 17.91 1.88 -1.11
CA PHE A 144 16.81 2.27 -0.24
C PHE A 144 16.77 3.77 0.03
N THR A 145 15.58 4.35 -0.12
CA THR A 145 15.13 5.56 0.58
C THR A 145 14.43 5.15 1.89
N THR A 146 14.06 6.11 2.72
CA THR A 146 13.27 5.83 3.93
C THR A 146 11.93 5.18 3.63
N SER A 147 11.21 5.67 2.61
CA SER A 147 9.91 5.11 2.21
C SER A 147 10.06 3.66 1.75
N THR A 148 10.99 3.41 0.82
CA THR A 148 11.18 2.07 0.26
C THR A 148 11.72 1.07 1.28
N LEU A 149 12.54 1.52 2.24
CA LEU A 149 12.97 0.67 3.37
C LEU A 149 11.79 0.28 4.26
N GLN A 150 10.93 1.23 4.63
CA GLN A 150 9.74 0.97 5.45
C GLN A 150 8.80 -0.02 4.75
N GLN A 151 8.61 0.13 3.44
CA GLN A 151 7.78 -0.77 2.63
C GLN A 151 8.35 -2.21 2.61
N GLU A 152 9.62 -2.38 2.24
CA GLU A 152 10.21 -3.71 2.11
C GLU A 152 10.43 -4.39 3.47
N ALA A 153 10.74 -3.64 4.53
CA ALA A 153 10.82 -4.18 5.88
C ALA A 153 9.45 -4.67 6.39
N SER A 154 8.36 -3.97 6.07
CA SER A 154 7.01 -4.44 6.38
C SER A 154 6.67 -5.72 5.60
N ARG A 155 6.98 -5.79 4.31
CA ARG A 155 6.65 -6.94 3.45
C ARG A 155 7.48 -8.18 3.78
N LYS A 156 8.80 -8.03 3.89
CA LYS A 156 9.75 -9.14 4.03
C LYS A 156 10.06 -9.51 5.48
N LEU A 157 10.03 -8.52 6.40
CA LEU A 157 10.39 -8.75 7.80
C LEU A 157 9.19 -8.72 8.74
N GLY A 158 8.02 -8.27 8.27
CA GLY A 158 6.83 -8.07 9.10
C GLY A 158 6.97 -6.89 10.07
N PHE A 159 7.91 -5.97 9.85
CA PHE A 159 8.17 -4.87 10.77
C PHE A 159 7.15 -3.73 10.58
N PRO A 160 6.52 -3.24 11.66
CA PRO A 160 5.84 -1.94 11.63
C PRO A 160 6.80 -0.82 11.22
N VAL A 161 6.26 0.25 10.65
CA VAL A 161 7.10 1.37 10.16
C VAL A 161 7.88 2.03 11.29
N SER A 162 7.29 2.11 12.49
CA SER A 162 7.95 2.63 13.70
C SER A 162 9.12 1.74 14.16
N LYS A 163 8.92 0.41 14.15
CA LYS A 163 9.97 -0.56 14.49
C LYS A 163 11.13 -0.48 13.49
N THR A 164 10.83 -0.40 12.20
CA THR A 164 11.84 -0.24 11.14
C THR A 164 12.73 0.98 11.39
N MET A 165 12.13 2.13 11.71
CA MET A 165 12.90 3.35 11.99
C MET A 165 13.70 3.27 13.29
N SER A 166 13.17 2.64 14.34
CA SER A 166 13.90 2.44 15.59
C SER A 166 15.13 1.54 15.41
N VAL A 167 14.99 0.45 14.65
CA VAL A 167 16.09 -0.48 14.35
C VAL A 167 17.13 0.20 13.45
N ALA A 168 16.68 0.89 12.38
CA ALA A 168 17.58 1.62 11.50
C ALA A 168 18.36 2.72 12.23
N GLN A 169 17.72 3.44 13.16
CA GLN A 169 18.41 4.42 14.00
C GLN A 169 19.55 3.79 14.81
N LYS A 170 19.30 2.64 15.46
CA LYS A 170 20.34 1.92 16.22
C LYS A 170 21.49 1.44 15.33
N LEU A 171 21.19 0.96 14.12
CA LEU A 171 22.21 0.57 13.14
C LEU A 171 23.06 1.78 12.72
N TYR A 172 22.45 2.93 12.46
CA TYR A 172 23.14 4.16 12.11
C TYR A 172 24.04 4.67 13.24
N GLU A 173 23.53 4.71 14.48
CA GLU A 173 24.28 5.16 15.67
C GLU A 173 25.49 4.25 15.97
N GLN A 174 25.43 2.97 15.60
CA GLN A 174 26.56 2.03 15.67
C GLN A 174 27.53 2.14 14.48
N GLY A 175 27.28 3.04 13.52
CA GLY A 175 28.10 3.20 12.31
C GLY A 175 27.97 2.04 11.31
N LEU A 176 26.86 1.30 11.33
CA LEU A 176 26.65 0.15 10.46
C LEU A 176 26.00 0.53 9.12
N ILE A 177 25.14 1.54 9.11
CA ILE A 177 24.47 2.02 7.89
C ILE A 177 24.63 3.54 7.75
N THR A 178 24.37 4.06 6.55
CA THR A 178 24.18 5.50 6.30
C THR A 178 22.90 6.02 6.96
N TYR A 179 22.75 7.34 7.00
CA TYR A 179 21.60 7.99 7.64
C TYR A 179 20.25 7.53 7.07
N MET A 180 19.37 7.04 7.94
CA MET A 180 18.13 6.35 7.57
C MET A 180 16.95 7.26 7.22
N ARG A 181 17.09 8.58 7.34
CA ARG A 181 16.06 9.57 6.97
C ARG A 181 16.53 10.31 5.73
N THR A 182 16.26 9.72 4.57
CA THR A 182 16.75 10.14 3.27
C THR A 182 15.72 9.82 2.21
N ASP A 183 15.50 10.76 1.30
CA ASP A 183 14.76 10.58 0.06
C ASP A 183 15.71 10.28 -1.12
N SER A 184 17.03 10.33 -0.91
CA SER A 184 18.05 10.12 -1.92
C SER A 184 18.24 8.64 -2.25
N VAL A 185 18.35 8.35 -3.55
CA VAL A 185 18.77 7.04 -4.09
C VAL A 185 20.25 7.00 -4.48
N SER A 186 20.96 8.11 -4.30
CA SER A 186 22.36 8.27 -4.70
C SER A 186 23.31 7.57 -3.74
N MET A 187 24.48 7.12 -4.23
CA MET A 187 25.56 6.58 -3.40
C MET A 187 26.88 7.21 -3.83
N SER A 188 27.83 7.40 -2.91
CA SER A 188 29.16 7.92 -3.26
C SER A 188 29.91 7.00 -4.23
N ASN A 189 30.82 7.59 -5.01
CA ASN A 189 31.70 6.83 -5.90
C ASN A 189 32.53 5.77 -5.14
N LEU A 190 32.90 6.04 -3.88
CA LEU A 190 33.59 5.07 -3.02
C LEU A 190 32.71 3.84 -2.77
N ALA A 191 31.47 4.05 -2.35
CA ALA A 191 30.52 2.96 -2.12
C ALA A 191 30.20 2.20 -3.42
N LEU A 192 29.99 2.91 -4.53
CA LEU A 192 29.76 2.31 -5.84
C LEU A 192 30.93 1.39 -6.25
N GLY A 193 32.17 1.86 -6.12
CA GLY A 193 33.36 1.07 -6.42
C GLY A 193 33.51 -0.15 -5.51
N ALA A 194 33.29 0.03 -4.20
CA ALA A 194 33.39 -1.07 -3.23
C ALA A 194 32.33 -2.15 -3.48
N ILE A 195 31.08 -1.76 -3.77
CA ILE A 195 30.03 -2.72 -4.13
C ILE A 195 30.35 -3.40 -5.47
N ALA A 196 30.86 -2.66 -6.46
CA ALA A 196 31.22 -3.24 -7.74
C ALA A 196 32.29 -4.33 -7.61
N ASN A 197 33.31 -4.09 -6.78
CA ASN A 197 34.35 -5.06 -6.48
C ASN A 197 33.79 -6.28 -5.75
N LEU A 198 32.97 -6.07 -4.71
CA LEU A 198 32.28 -7.15 -4.01
C LEU A 198 31.46 -8.02 -4.97
N VAL A 199 30.73 -7.41 -5.92
CA VAL A 199 29.94 -8.15 -6.91
C VAL A 199 30.83 -8.97 -7.84
N LYS A 200 31.96 -8.41 -8.28
CA LYS A 200 32.92 -9.11 -9.15
C LYS A 200 33.55 -10.31 -8.42
N GLU A 201 33.93 -10.12 -7.17
CA GLU A 201 34.55 -11.17 -6.35
C GLU A 201 33.58 -12.31 -6.02
N GLU A 202 32.32 -12.00 -5.69
CA GLU A 202 31.36 -13.03 -5.25
C GLU A 202 30.55 -13.66 -6.37
N PHE A 203 30.25 -12.93 -7.44
CA PHE A 203 29.35 -13.39 -8.50
C PHE A 203 30.03 -13.45 -9.88
N GLY A 204 31.15 -12.76 -10.07
CA GLY A 204 31.88 -12.67 -11.32
C GLY A 204 31.65 -11.36 -12.09
N GLU A 205 32.57 -11.05 -13.01
CA GLU A 205 32.60 -9.80 -13.78
C GLU A 205 31.29 -9.49 -14.50
N ASN A 206 30.64 -10.51 -15.09
CA ASN A 206 29.39 -10.36 -15.84
C ASN A 206 28.19 -9.91 -14.97
N TYR A 207 28.29 -10.03 -13.64
CA TYR A 207 27.25 -9.56 -12.72
C TYR A 207 27.41 -8.11 -12.30
N SER A 208 28.58 -7.50 -12.47
CA SER A 208 28.83 -6.13 -12.02
C SER A 208 28.38 -5.12 -13.07
N GLN A 209 27.48 -4.22 -12.68
CA GLN A 209 27.04 -3.12 -13.53
C GLN A 209 26.82 -1.88 -12.68
N VAL A 210 27.83 -1.01 -12.59
CA VAL A 210 27.77 0.23 -11.80
C VAL A 210 26.68 1.15 -12.35
N ARG A 211 25.75 1.56 -11.48
CA ARG A 211 24.62 2.42 -11.79
C ARG A 211 24.60 3.62 -10.88
N LYS A 212 24.47 4.80 -11.49
CA LYS A 212 24.21 6.05 -10.78
C LYS A 212 22.71 6.33 -10.82
N TYR A 213 22.04 6.09 -9.70
CA TYR A 213 20.65 6.46 -9.50
C TYR A 213 20.56 7.92 -9.07
N GLN A 214 19.57 8.64 -9.58
CA GLN A 214 19.29 10.04 -9.24
C GLN A 214 17.78 10.20 -9.03
N ASN A 215 17.42 11.08 -8.09
CA ASN A 215 16.02 11.45 -7.88
C ASN A 215 15.52 12.31 -9.05
N LYS A 216 14.21 12.24 -9.32
CA LYS A 216 13.58 13.10 -10.33
C LYS A 216 13.45 14.56 -9.87
N ASN A 217 13.28 14.80 -8.57
CA ASN A 217 13.10 16.12 -7.99
C ASN A 217 14.24 16.42 -7.00
N LYS A 218 14.98 17.51 -7.25
CA LYS A 218 16.05 17.96 -6.36
C LYS A 218 15.48 18.74 -5.17
N SER A 219 15.48 18.13 -3.99
CA SER A 219 15.26 18.88 -2.74
C SER A 219 16.59 19.48 -2.25
N ALA A 220 16.56 20.65 -1.59
CA ALA A 220 17.72 21.21 -0.90
C ALA A 220 18.31 20.26 0.17
N GLN A 221 17.57 19.22 0.57
CA GLN A 221 18.00 18.17 1.50
C GLN A 221 18.82 17.04 0.85
N GLU A 222 19.09 17.08 -0.46
CA GLU A 222 19.83 16.07 -1.25
C GLU A 222 21.31 15.85 -0.83
N ALA A 223 21.78 16.45 0.25
CA ALA A 223 23.13 16.18 0.79
C ALA A 223 23.28 14.79 1.45
N HIS A 224 22.21 13.97 1.45
CA HIS A 224 22.19 12.62 1.99
C HIS A 224 22.39 11.57 0.89
N GLU A 225 23.06 10.48 1.24
CA GLU A 225 23.09 9.26 0.43
C GLU A 225 21.86 8.40 0.69
N ALA A 226 21.65 7.40 -0.17
CA ALA A 226 20.73 6.31 0.08
C ALA A 226 21.09 5.53 1.34
N ILE A 227 20.12 4.78 1.86
CA ILE A 227 20.31 3.85 2.97
C ILE A 227 21.06 2.62 2.45
N ARG A 228 22.31 2.47 2.87
CA ARG A 228 23.22 1.37 2.51
C ARG A 228 24.11 1.00 3.72
N PRO A 229 24.80 -0.15 3.69
CA PRO A 229 25.86 -0.42 4.66
C PRO A 229 26.94 0.67 4.60
N ALA A 230 27.46 1.05 5.77
CA ALA A 230 28.63 1.93 5.88
C ALA A 230 29.89 1.23 5.36
N TYR A 231 29.98 -0.09 5.58
CA TYR A 231 31.05 -0.98 5.11
C TYR A 231 30.39 -2.15 4.36
N VAL A 232 30.65 -2.25 3.06
CA VAL A 232 29.91 -3.16 2.17
C VAL A 232 30.43 -4.61 2.20
N ASP A 233 31.68 -4.78 2.61
CA ASP A 233 32.35 -6.05 2.89
C ASP A 233 31.78 -6.76 4.13
N ARG A 234 31.16 -6.01 5.05
CA ARG A 234 30.52 -6.58 6.23
C ARG A 234 29.14 -7.16 5.87
N LYS A 235 29.06 -8.47 5.62
CA LYS A 235 27.81 -9.17 5.29
C LYS A 235 26.78 -9.20 6.42
N PHE A 236 27.24 -9.32 7.66
CA PHE A 236 26.40 -9.42 8.85
C PHE A 236 26.79 -8.39 9.91
N ALA A 237 25.80 -7.69 10.45
CA ALA A 237 25.99 -6.69 11.49
C ALA A 237 24.73 -6.51 12.33
N GLY A 238 24.87 -5.86 13.48
CA GLY A 238 23.76 -5.60 14.41
C GLY A 238 23.79 -6.52 15.62
N SER A 239 23.37 -5.97 16.76
CA SER A 239 23.43 -6.65 18.07
C SER A 239 22.20 -7.50 18.40
N THR A 240 21.13 -7.40 17.62
CA THR A 240 19.89 -8.17 17.81
C THR A 240 19.45 -8.81 16.49
N ASN A 241 18.62 -9.85 16.56
CA ASN A 241 18.07 -10.50 15.37
C ASN A 241 17.35 -9.50 14.44
N ASP A 242 16.58 -8.56 15.00
CA ASP A 242 15.91 -7.53 14.21
C ASP A 242 16.89 -6.60 13.50
N GLN A 243 17.99 -6.22 14.16
CA GLN A 243 19.04 -5.41 13.55
C GLN A 243 19.75 -6.16 12.42
N GLN A 244 20.07 -7.44 12.63
CA GLN A 244 20.70 -8.30 11.62
C GLN A 244 19.82 -8.44 10.38
N ARG A 245 18.53 -8.75 10.56
CA ARG A 245 17.57 -8.89 9.46
C ARG A 245 17.40 -7.59 8.66
N LEU A 246 17.34 -6.44 9.33
CA LEU A 246 17.22 -5.16 8.64
C LEU A 246 18.52 -4.77 7.92
N TYR A 247 19.67 -5.01 8.55
CA TYR A 247 20.98 -4.76 7.95
C TYR A 247 21.19 -5.61 6.69
N GLU A 248 20.89 -6.91 6.76
CA GLU A 248 20.98 -7.83 5.63
C GLU A 248 20.05 -7.38 4.49
N LEU A 249 18.82 -6.95 4.80
CA LEU A 249 17.90 -6.41 3.81
C LEU A 249 18.50 -5.18 3.10
N ILE A 250 19.06 -4.24 3.87
CA ILE A 250 19.72 -3.03 3.35
C ILE A 250 20.92 -3.40 2.47
N GLY A 251 21.76 -4.32 2.92
CA GLY A 251 22.93 -4.81 2.19
C GLY A 251 22.56 -5.46 0.85
N LYS A 252 21.63 -6.42 0.86
CA LYS A 252 21.16 -7.10 -0.37
C LYS A 252 20.61 -6.12 -1.38
N ARG A 253 19.84 -5.11 -0.93
CA ARG A 253 19.30 -4.08 -1.83
C ARG A 253 20.38 -3.19 -2.43
N ALA A 254 21.36 -2.76 -1.62
CA ALA A 254 22.48 -1.95 -2.10
C ALA A 254 23.32 -2.72 -3.13
N VAL A 255 23.66 -3.98 -2.85
CA VAL A 255 24.41 -4.86 -3.77
C VAL A 255 23.64 -5.08 -5.07
N ALA A 256 22.38 -5.53 -4.98
CA ALA A 256 21.55 -5.78 -6.16
C ALA A 256 21.37 -4.56 -7.05
N SER A 257 21.33 -3.35 -6.48
CA SER A 257 21.25 -2.10 -7.25
C SER A 257 22.43 -1.88 -8.19
N GLN A 258 23.59 -2.48 -7.91
CA GLN A 258 24.81 -2.36 -8.71
C GLN A 258 25.11 -3.62 -9.54
N MET A 259 24.13 -4.53 -9.63
CA MET A 259 24.24 -5.74 -10.44
C MET A 259 23.64 -5.55 -11.84
N ALA A 260 24.03 -6.43 -12.75
CA ALA A 260 23.51 -6.49 -14.10
C ALA A 260 22.01 -6.81 -14.14
N ASN A 261 21.34 -6.41 -15.23
CA ASN A 261 19.93 -6.73 -15.45
C ASN A 261 19.74 -8.24 -15.46
N ALA A 262 18.60 -8.72 -14.94
CA ALA A 262 18.18 -10.08 -15.21
C ALA A 262 17.65 -10.15 -16.64
N GLN A 263 18.11 -11.13 -17.40
CA GLN A 263 17.66 -11.40 -18.77
C GLN A 263 16.79 -12.65 -18.75
N LEU A 264 15.55 -12.47 -19.18
CA LEU A 264 14.55 -13.52 -19.28
C LEU A 264 14.11 -13.66 -20.73
N GLU A 265 13.67 -14.85 -21.09
CA GLU A 265 12.95 -15.11 -22.32
C GLU A 265 11.52 -15.45 -21.95
N LYS A 266 10.58 -14.56 -22.28
CA LYS A 266 9.15 -14.80 -22.09
C LYS A 266 8.61 -15.50 -23.33
N THR A 267 8.02 -16.66 -23.16
CA THR A 267 7.33 -17.39 -24.22
C THR A 267 5.82 -17.20 -24.04
N LEU A 268 5.17 -16.67 -25.07
CA LEU A 268 3.72 -16.49 -25.15
C LEU A 268 3.17 -17.50 -26.16
N VAL A 269 2.26 -18.35 -25.71
CA VAL A 269 1.64 -19.38 -26.55
C VAL A 269 0.16 -19.06 -26.69
N GLN A 270 -0.31 -19.02 -27.93
CA GLN A 270 -1.74 -18.93 -28.24
C GLN A 270 -2.24 -20.31 -28.67
N ILE A 271 -3.23 -20.80 -27.95
CA ILE A 271 -3.87 -22.09 -28.18
C ILE A 271 -5.25 -21.81 -28.77
N GLY A 272 -5.44 -22.17 -30.04
CA GLY A 272 -6.71 -22.05 -30.72
C GLY A 272 -7.67 -23.17 -30.31
N ILE A 273 -8.95 -22.84 -30.24
CA ILE A 273 -10.06 -23.76 -30.01
C ILE A 273 -10.82 -23.87 -31.33
N SER A 274 -10.92 -25.06 -31.93
CA SER A 274 -11.47 -25.19 -33.30
C SER A 274 -12.92 -24.70 -33.45
N THR A 275 -13.73 -24.85 -32.40
CA THR A 275 -15.13 -24.41 -32.36
C THR A 275 -15.31 -22.95 -31.94
N ILE A 276 -14.25 -22.30 -31.43
CA ILE A 276 -14.29 -20.91 -30.94
C ILE A 276 -13.04 -20.16 -31.44
N PRO A 277 -12.90 -19.93 -32.76
CA PRO A 277 -11.67 -19.45 -33.38
C PRO A 277 -11.22 -18.07 -32.89
N ASP A 278 -12.16 -17.21 -32.48
CA ASP A 278 -11.88 -15.83 -32.05
C ASP A 278 -11.44 -15.70 -30.59
N LYS A 279 -11.51 -16.78 -29.79
CA LYS A 279 -11.20 -16.77 -28.35
C LYS A 279 -10.10 -17.77 -27.99
N PRO A 280 -8.85 -17.54 -28.43
CA PRO A 280 -7.74 -18.43 -28.09
C PRO A 280 -7.38 -18.35 -26.60
N LEU A 281 -6.98 -19.48 -26.04
CA LEU A 281 -6.37 -19.54 -24.71
C LEU A 281 -4.92 -19.10 -24.79
N LYS A 282 -4.40 -18.54 -23.70
CA LYS A 282 -3.03 -18.06 -23.58
C LYS A 282 -2.29 -18.82 -22.50
N ALA A 283 -1.14 -19.37 -22.84
CA ALA A 283 -0.17 -19.86 -21.86
C ALA A 283 1.06 -18.95 -21.90
N GLU A 284 1.63 -18.69 -20.73
CA GLU A 284 2.86 -17.91 -20.59
C GLU A 284 3.87 -18.72 -19.79
N GLY A 285 5.14 -18.59 -20.15
CA GLY A 285 6.22 -18.99 -19.26
C GLY A 285 7.45 -18.14 -19.45
N GLU A 286 8.31 -18.17 -18.44
CA GLU A 286 9.53 -17.37 -18.38
C GLU A 286 10.71 -18.30 -18.10
N VAL A 287 11.76 -18.19 -18.90
CA VAL A 287 13.05 -18.84 -18.64
C VAL A 287 14.07 -17.76 -18.33
N ILE A 288 14.76 -17.88 -17.21
CA ILE A 288 15.88 -17.01 -16.87
C ILE A 288 17.07 -17.42 -17.73
N LYS A 289 17.51 -16.53 -18.63
CA LYS A 289 18.74 -16.71 -19.42
C LYS A 289 19.96 -16.23 -18.64
N PHE A 290 19.77 -15.18 -17.83
CA PHE A 290 20.76 -14.66 -16.90
C PHE A 290 20.03 -14.05 -15.70
N ASP A 291 20.32 -14.54 -14.50
CA ASP A 291 19.62 -14.14 -13.27
C ASP A 291 20.01 -12.73 -12.79
N GLY A 292 21.22 -12.27 -13.11
CA GLY A 292 21.69 -10.92 -12.77
C GLY A 292 21.43 -10.58 -11.30
N PHE A 293 20.81 -9.43 -11.04
CA PHE A 293 20.47 -9.00 -9.68
C PHE A 293 19.49 -9.91 -8.92
N LEU A 294 18.68 -10.74 -9.61
CA LEU A 294 17.70 -11.63 -8.96
C LEU A 294 18.37 -12.70 -8.10
N LYS A 295 19.66 -12.99 -8.36
CA LYS A 295 20.48 -13.89 -7.54
C LYS A 295 20.61 -13.42 -6.09
N VAL A 296 20.50 -12.11 -5.85
CA VAL A 296 20.68 -11.49 -4.52
C VAL A 296 19.37 -10.95 -3.96
N TYR A 297 18.55 -10.32 -4.80
CA TYR A 297 17.38 -9.59 -4.33
C TYR A 297 16.28 -9.48 -5.38
N MET A 298 15.05 -9.76 -4.98
CA MET A 298 13.84 -9.40 -5.73
C MET A 298 12.97 -8.46 -4.89
N ALA A 299 12.67 -7.29 -5.44
CA ALA A 299 11.76 -6.33 -4.82
C ALA A 299 10.34 -6.92 -4.82
N SER A 300 9.66 -6.82 -3.67
CA SER A 300 8.29 -7.30 -3.55
C SER A 300 7.29 -6.24 -4.03
N THR A 301 6.23 -6.68 -4.69
CA THR A 301 5.07 -5.87 -5.06
C THR A 301 3.86 -6.29 -4.25
N ASP A 302 2.86 -5.41 -4.12
CA ASP A 302 1.63 -5.71 -3.37
C ASP A 302 0.73 -6.72 -4.11
N GLU A 303 1.04 -7.03 -5.37
CA GLU A 303 0.27 -7.91 -6.28
C GLU A 303 0.92 -9.30 -6.46
N ASP A 304 2.02 -9.60 -5.75
CA ASP A 304 2.80 -10.84 -5.94
C ASP A 304 2.07 -12.15 -5.53
N GLN A 305 0.77 -12.11 -5.23
CA GLN A 305 -0.02 -13.28 -4.82
C GLN A 305 -0.48 -14.19 -5.97
N ASP A 306 -0.43 -13.73 -7.24
CA ASP A 306 -0.94 -14.47 -8.41
C ASP A 306 0.18 -15.06 -9.32
N GLN A 307 1.30 -15.53 -8.75
CA GLN A 307 2.45 -16.05 -9.54
C GLN A 307 2.30 -17.52 -10.04
N ASP A 308 1.14 -18.15 -9.90
CA ASP A 308 0.92 -19.58 -10.23
C ASP A 308 1.13 -19.96 -11.72
N VAL A 309 1.32 -18.99 -12.61
CA VAL A 309 1.48 -19.21 -14.07
C VAL A 309 2.93 -19.11 -14.54
N ARG A 310 3.88 -18.69 -13.69
CA ARG A 310 5.26 -18.37 -14.15
C ARG A 310 6.22 -19.56 -14.03
N GLY A 311 5.90 -20.65 -14.73
CA GLY A 311 6.78 -21.81 -14.90
C GLY A 311 7.56 -21.77 -16.22
N MET A 312 8.53 -22.68 -16.36
CA MET A 312 9.11 -23.00 -17.67
C MET A 312 8.07 -23.75 -18.50
N LEU A 313 7.83 -23.31 -19.73
CA LEU A 313 6.97 -24.06 -20.64
C LEU A 313 7.70 -25.30 -21.16
N PRO A 314 7.00 -26.43 -21.34
CA PRO A 314 7.52 -27.58 -22.08
C PRO A 314 7.86 -27.20 -23.54
N PRO A 315 8.60 -28.05 -24.27
CA PRO A 315 8.83 -27.86 -25.70
C PRO A 315 7.51 -27.91 -26.47
N LEU A 316 7.26 -26.91 -27.31
CA LEU A 316 6.03 -26.73 -28.08
C LEU A 316 6.35 -26.30 -29.51
N HIS A 317 5.51 -26.67 -30.47
CA HIS A 317 5.63 -26.24 -31.87
C HIS A 317 4.29 -25.76 -32.45
N ILE A 318 4.34 -24.85 -33.42
CA ILE A 318 3.13 -24.34 -34.10
C ILE A 318 2.45 -25.50 -34.84
N GLY A 319 1.12 -25.57 -34.76
CA GLY A 319 0.31 -26.64 -35.32
C GLY A 319 0.17 -27.87 -34.43
N GLN A 320 0.88 -27.94 -33.29
CA GLN A 320 0.79 -29.04 -32.35
C GLN A 320 -0.64 -29.19 -31.80
N ASN A 321 -1.19 -30.40 -31.88
CA ASN A 321 -2.42 -30.77 -31.18
C ASN A 321 -2.14 -30.99 -29.69
N LEU A 322 -3.08 -30.53 -28.84
CA LEU A 322 -2.97 -30.61 -27.39
C LEU A 322 -4.06 -31.51 -26.80
N ASP A 323 -3.66 -32.42 -25.91
CA ASP A 323 -4.57 -33.27 -25.15
C ASP A 323 -5.13 -32.44 -23.99
N LEU A 324 -6.42 -32.09 -24.04
CA LEU A 324 -7.08 -31.40 -22.93
C LEU A 324 -7.23 -32.36 -21.74
N LYS A 325 -6.63 -32.01 -20.60
CA LYS A 325 -6.85 -32.71 -19.33
C LYS A 325 -8.13 -32.21 -18.67
N VAL A 326 -8.21 -30.89 -18.52
CA VAL A 326 -9.35 -30.24 -17.89
C VAL A 326 -9.47 -28.80 -18.37
N LEU A 327 -10.69 -28.38 -18.68
CA LEU A 327 -11.06 -26.98 -18.86
C LEU A 327 -12.02 -26.59 -17.74
N THR A 328 -11.79 -25.44 -17.12
CA THR A 328 -12.57 -24.95 -15.99
C THR A 328 -13.02 -23.53 -16.26
N ALA A 329 -14.33 -23.28 -16.23
CA ALA A 329 -14.90 -21.95 -16.12
C ALA A 329 -15.34 -21.72 -14.68
N LEU A 330 -14.61 -20.86 -13.97
CA LEU A 330 -14.75 -20.64 -12.54
C LEU A 330 -15.44 -19.30 -12.28
N GLU A 331 -16.58 -19.30 -11.60
CA GLU A 331 -17.23 -18.06 -11.16
C GLU A 331 -16.29 -17.33 -10.19
N ARG A 332 -16.08 -16.06 -10.45
CA ARG A 332 -15.30 -15.12 -9.68
C ARG A 332 -16.10 -13.85 -9.51
N GLN A 333 -15.67 -13.04 -8.56
CA GLN A 333 -16.22 -11.71 -8.33
C GLN A 333 -15.12 -10.68 -8.42
N THR A 334 -15.44 -9.49 -8.93
CA THR A 334 -14.55 -8.34 -8.81
C THR A 334 -14.34 -8.04 -7.34
N LYS A 335 -13.12 -7.61 -6.97
CA LYS A 335 -12.76 -7.29 -5.59
C LYS A 335 -12.71 -5.77 -5.41
N PRO A 336 -13.13 -5.23 -4.25
CA PRO A 336 -12.93 -3.82 -3.95
C PRO A 336 -11.43 -3.50 -3.84
N PRO A 337 -11.05 -2.22 -3.90
CA PRO A 337 -9.65 -1.84 -3.68
C PRO A 337 -9.17 -2.30 -2.30
N ALA A 338 -7.95 -2.81 -2.22
CA ALA A 338 -7.42 -3.35 -0.96
C ALA A 338 -7.24 -2.24 0.08
N ARG A 339 -7.59 -2.51 1.35
CA ARG A 339 -7.23 -1.62 2.47
C ARG A 339 -5.74 -1.38 2.54
N TYR A 340 -5.35 -0.22 3.07
CA TYR A 340 -3.95 0.09 3.29
C TYR A 340 -3.32 -0.83 4.35
N THR A 341 -2.07 -1.19 4.12
CA THR A 341 -1.14 -1.58 5.19
C THR A 341 -0.36 -0.32 5.60
N GLU A 342 0.43 -0.41 6.67
CA GLU A 342 1.37 0.68 6.99
C GLU A 342 2.30 0.96 5.79
N ALA A 343 2.79 -0.07 5.10
CA ALA A 343 3.65 0.05 3.91
C ALA A 343 2.96 0.73 2.71
N SER A 344 1.77 0.27 2.32
CA SER A 344 1.08 0.86 1.17
C SER A 344 0.58 2.27 1.49
N LEU A 345 0.36 2.62 2.75
CA LEU A 345 0.09 3.99 3.18
C LEU A 345 1.35 4.88 3.07
N VAL A 346 2.53 4.40 3.49
CA VAL A 346 3.80 5.12 3.26
C VAL A 346 4.01 5.40 1.77
N LYS A 347 3.83 4.37 0.92
CA LYS A 347 3.92 4.51 -0.53
C LYS A 347 2.97 5.60 -1.04
N LYS A 348 1.71 5.59 -0.61
CA LYS A 348 0.71 6.57 -1.03
C LYS A 348 1.04 7.99 -0.58
N LEU A 349 1.57 8.16 0.64
CA LEU A 349 2.01 9.45 1.15
C LEU A 349 3.18 10.01 0.33
N GLU A 350 4.18 9.18 -0.01
CA GLU A 350 5.28 9.55 -0.90
C GLU A 350 4.79 9.94 -2.29
N GLU A 351 3.92 9.15 -2.92
CA GLU A 351 3.34 9.43 -4.24
C GLU A 351 2.60 10.76 -4.31
N LEU A 352 1.89 11.13 -3.24
CA LEU A 352 1.14 12.38 -3.14
C LEU A 352 2.02 13.57 -2.69
N GLY A 353 3.31 13.36 -2.41
CA GLY A 353 4.19 14.40 -1.87
C GLY A 353 3.83 14.83 -0.43
N ILE A 354 3.01 14.02 0.26
CA ILE A 354 2.53 14.28 1.61
C ILE A 354 3.53 13.67 2.61
N GLY A 355 4.05 14.52 3.49
CA GLY A 355 5.06 14.11 4.45
C GLY A 355 6.46 13.95 3.84
N ARG A 356 7.40 13.49 4.66
CA ARG A 356 8.83 13.41 4.38
C ARG A 356 9.40 12.18 5.10
N PRO A 357 10.64 11.74 4.78
CA PRO A 357 11.33 10.67 5.50
C PRO A 357 11.20 10.72 7.04
N SER A 358 11.20 11.92 7.62
CA SER A 358 11.07 12.14 9.06
C SER A 358 9.64 12.01 9.61
N THR A 359 8.60 12.05 8.76
CA THR A 359 7.20 12.16 9.19
C THR A 359 6.33 10.96 8.84
N TYR A 360 6.73 10.06 7.93
CA TYR A 360 5.94 8.86 7.57
C TYR A 360 5.55 8.01 8.79
N ALA A 361 6.56 7.45 9.49
CA ALA A 361 6.31 6.57 10.62
C ALA A 361 5.62 7.28 11.82
N PRO A 362 6.02 8.51 12.22
CA PRO A 362 5.31 9.25 13.27
C PRO A 362 3.84 9.52 12.93
N THR A 363 3.53 9.91 11.69
CA THR A 363 2.15 10.21 11.28
C THR A 363 1.26 8.97 11.34
N ILE A 364 1.73 7.86 10.76
CA ILE A 364 1.00 6.58 10.78
C ILE A 364 0.81 6.08 12.21
N THR A 365 1.86 6.16 13.03
CA THR A 365 1.77 5.79 14.45
C THR A 365 0.73 6.67 15.16
N LYS A 366 0.69 7.97 14.86
CA LYS A 366 -0.19 8.94 15.52
C LYS A 366 -1.67 8.67 15.26
N ILE A 367 -2.06 8.41 14.01
CA ILE A 367 -3.45 8.09 13.68
C ILE A 367 -3.88 6.73 14.23
N MET A 368 -2.94 5.81 14.44
CA MET A 368 -3.17 4.49 15.03
C MET A 368 -3.11 4.47 16.56
N GLU A 369 -2.84 5.62 17.22
CA GLU A 369 -2.83 5.68 18.68
C GLU A 369 -4.21 5.31 19.23
N LYS A 370 -4.28 4.24 20.03
CA LYS A 370 -5.53 3.75 20.64
C LYS A 370 -6.31 4.84 21.38
N GLY A 371 -5.60 5.77 22.03
CA GLY A 371 -6.22 6.89 22.76
C GLY A 371 -6.93 7.92 21.86
N ARG A 372 -6.58 8.02 20.58
CA ARG A 372 -7.26 8.87 19.59
C ARG A 372 -8.40 8.12 18.91
N GLY A 373 -8.18 6.83 18.66
CA GLY A 373 -9.20 5.92 18.17
C GLY A 373 -9.54 6.06 16.69
N TYR A 374 -8.75 6.77 15.87
CA TYR A 374 -9.08 7.02 14.46
C TYR A 374 -8.93 5.82 13.54
N VAL A 375 -7.87 5.04 13.76
CA VAL A 375 -7.50 3.93 12.88
C VAL A 375 -7.14 2.73 13.74
N THR A 376 -7.70 1.58 13.39
CA THR A 376 -7.34 0.29 13.97
C THR A 376 -6.58 -0.54 12.94
N LYS A 377 -5.70 -1.42 13.42
CA LYS A 377 -5.05 -2.44 12.60
C LYS A 377 -5.67 -3.78 12.95
N GLU A 378 -6.31 -4.41 11.98
CA GLU A 378 -7.09 -5.61 12.20
C GLU A 378 -6.75 -6.71 11.18
N THR A 379 -7.06 -7.93 11.60
CA THR A 379 -7.14 -9.12 10.75
C THR A 379 -8.57 -9.63 10.88
N ARG A 380 -9.25 -9.81 9.75
CA ARG A 380 -10.62 -10.34 9.70
C ARG A 380 -10.62 -11.55 8.78
N GLU A 381 -11.28 -12.61 9.24
CA GLU A 381 -11.52 -13.79 8.41
C GLU A 381 -12.51 -13.44 7.29
N GLY A 382 -12.40 -14.18 6.19
CA GLY A 382 -13.33 -14.06 5.07
C GLY A 382 -14.66 -14.73 5.39
N THR A 383 -15.69 -14.40 4.61
CA THR A 383 -16.98 -15.08 4.67
C THR A 383 -17.01 -16.21 3.66
N PRO A 384 -17.47 -17.42 4.05
CA PRO A 384 -17.71 -18.50 3.10
C PRO A 384 -18.71 -18.04 2.04
N THR A 385 -18.30 -18.08 0.78
CA THR A 385 -19.11 -17.64 -0.37
C THR A 385 -19.14 -18.78 -1.36
N ALA A 386 -20.35 -19.21 -1.72
CA ALA A 386 -20.55 -20.23 -2.74
C ALA A 386 -20.28 -19.64 -4.13
N PHE A 387 -19.65 -20.43 -4.99
CA PHE A 387 -19.39 -20.09 -6.38
C PHE A 387 -19.61 -21.32 -7.26
N LYS A 388 -20.08 -21.06 -8.49
CA LYS A 388 -20.28 -22.12 -9.49
C LYS A 388 -19.00 -22.38 -10.29
N GLN A 389 -18.77 -23.63 -10.63
CA GLN A 389 -17.66 -24.06 -11.49
C GLN A 389 -18.18 -25.04 -12.55
N PHE A 390 -17.94 -24.73 -13.82
CA PHE A 390 -18.10 -25.66 -14.94
C PHE A 390 -16.76 -26.31 -15.22
N THR A 391 -16.73 -27.64 -15.31
CA THR A 391 -15.51 -28.40 -15.57
C THR A 391 -15.77 -29.34 -16.74
N LEU A 392 -14.93 -29.26 -17.77
CA LEU A 392 -14.88 -30.20 -18.89
C LEU A 392 -13.65 -31.08 -18.73
N SER A 393 -13.84 -32.39 -18.61
CA SER A 393 -12.78 -33.40 -18.54
C SER A 393 -13.29 -34.69 -19.17
N ASP A 394 -12.43 -35.40 -19.91
CA ASP A 394 -12.78 -36.67 -20.58
C ASP A 394 -14.05 -36.60 -21.46
N GLY A 395 -14.32 -35.42 -22.04
CA GLY A 395 -15.49 -35.19 -22.88
C GLY A 395 -16.80 -35.00 -22.11
N GLU A 396 -16.78 -34.98 -20.77
CA GLU A 396 -17.95 -34.75 -19.92
C GLU A 396 -17.91 -33.36 -19.27
N ILE A 397 -19.07 -32.71 -19.21
CA ILE A 397 -19.23 -31.43 -18.51
C ILE A 397 -19.87 -31.69 -17.15
N LYS A 398 -19.17 -31.30 -16.09
CA LYS A 398 -19.66 -31.34 -14.72
C LYS A 398 -19.82 -29.93 -14.19
N VAL A 399 -21.00 -29.66 -13.64
CA VAL A 399 -21.28 -28.45 -12.86
C VAL A 399 -21.12 -28.79 -11.38
N SER A 400 -20.37 -27.96 -10.65
CA SER A 400 -20.22 -28.09 -9.20
C SER A 400 -20.34 -26.74 -8.54
N GLU A 401 -20.98 -26.73 -7.38
CA GLU A 401 -20.96 -25.59 -6.47
C GLU A 401 -19.87 -25.86 -5.42
N LYS A 402 -19.00 -24.87 -5.21
CA LYS A 402 -17.92 -24.92 -4.25
C LYS A 402 -17.98 -23.68 -3.36
N VAL A 403 -17.29 -23.73 -2.23
CA VAL A 403 -17.25 -22.62 -1.27
C VAL A 403 -15.81 -22.15 -1.13
N GLU A 404 -15.58 -20.84 -1.24
CA GLU A 404 -14.31 -20.21 -0.87
C GLU A 404 -14.54 -19.09 0.15
N ASN A 405 -13.54 -18.84 0.99
CA ASN A 405 -13.57 -17.69 1.89
C ASN A 405 -13.17 -16.43 1.13
N VAL A 406 -14.12 -15.51 0.97
CA VAL A 406 -13.92 -14.22 0.29
C VAL A 406 -13.80 -13.10 1.32
N GLY A 407 -12.92 -12.13 1.06
CA GLY A 407 -12.81 -10.92 1.87
C GLY A 407 -11.91 -11.01 3.10
N SER A 408 -11.11 -12.08 3.24
CA SER A 408 -10.13 -12.17 4.32
C SER A 408 -9.08 -11.07 4.19
N VAL A 409 -8.74 -10.45 5.31
CA VAL A 409 -7.75 -9.36 5.36
C VAL A 409 -6.84 -9.54 6.56
N LYS A 410 -5.54 -9.31 6.38
CA LYS A 410 -4.53 -9.46 7.42
C LYS A 410 -3.73 -8.18 7.61
N ASN A 411 -3.60 -7.73 8.86
CA ASN A 411 -2.84 -6.53 9.24
C ASN A 411 -3.19 -5.30 8.39
N ARG A 412 -4.50 -5.06 8.18
CA ARG A 412 -5.00 -3.92 7.39
C ARG A 412 -5.47 -2.79 8.30
N LEU A 413 -5.36 -1.56 7.80
CA LEU A 413 -5.80 -0.35 8.48
C LEU A 413 -7.28 -0.10 8.18
N PHE A 414 -8.08 0.07 9.23
CA PHE A 414 -9.51 0.38 9.17
C PHE A 414 -9.75 1.76 9.75
N ALA A 415 -10.54 2.58 9.07
CA ALA A 415 -11.08 3.79 9.68
C ALA A 415 -12.17 3.42 10.69
N SER A 416 -12.13 4.04 11.86
CA SER A 416 -13.23 3.95 12.83
C SER A 416 -14.30 5.01 12.55
N ASP A 417 -15.46 4.88 13.21
CA ASP A 417 -16.52 5.89 13.15
C ASP A 417 -16.02 7.28 13.59
N ILE A 418 -15.16 7.34 14.61
CA ILE A 418 -14.58 8.61 15.04
C ILE A 418 -13.61 9.18 13.99
N GLY A 419 -12.88 8.31 13.28
CA GLY A 419 -12.03 8.72 12.16
C GLY A 419 -12.84 9.30 11.00
N MET A 420 -13.97 8.69 10.68
CA MET A 420 -14.91 9.16 9.65
C MET A 420 -15.51 10.51 10.04
N ILE A 421 -16.09 10.63 11.25
CA ILE A 421 -16.70 11.88 11.74
C ILE A 421 -15.69 13.04 11.76
N VAL A 422 -14.46 12.80 12.22
CA VAL A 422 -13.42 13.84 12.20
C VAL A 422 -13.03 14.23 10.79
N THR A 423 -12.93 13.25 9.89
CA THR A 423 -12.60 13.52 8.48
C THR A 423 -13.68 14.37 7.83
N ASP A 424 -14.96 14.04 8.02
CA ASP A 424 -16.08 14.78 7.46
C ASP A 424 -16.17 16.19 8.03
N PHE A 425 -16.10 16.33 9.36
CA PHE A 425 -16.12 17.63 10.03
C PHE A 425 -14.98 18.54 9.54
N LEU A 426 -13.76 18.00 9.38
CA LEU A 426 -12.65 18.78 8.86
C LEU A 426 -12.79 19.08 7.36
N LYS A 427 -13.38 18.17 6.58
CA LYS A 427 -13.60 18.39 5.13
C LYS A 427 -14.67 19.46 4.89
N GLU A 428 -15.72 19.48 5.71
CA GLU A 428 -16.79 20.46 5.65
C GLU A 428 -16.31 21.89 5.98
N HIS A 429 -15.45 22.05 6.98
CA HIS A 429 -15.05 23.36 7.47
C HIS A 429 -13.64 23.81 7.07
N PHE A 430 -12.74 22.89 6.72
CA PHE A 430 -11.33 23.17 6.42
C PHE A 430 -10.87 22.48 5.13
N GLU A 431 -11.59 22.73 4.04
CA GLU A 431 -11.36 22.08 2.74
C GLU A 431 -9.89 22.17 2.27
N GLU A 432 -9.27 23.36 2.36
CA GLU A 432 -7.87 23.56 1.96
C GLU A 432 -6.89 22.69 2.77
N ILE A 433 -7.05 22.63 4.10
CA ILE A 433 -6.17 21.82 4.96
C ILE A 433 -6.34 20.34 4.67
N MET A 434 -7.56 19.93 4.30
CA MET A 434 -7.87 18.54 3.93
C MET A 434 -7.46 18.21 2.50
N ASN A 435 -7.02 19.17 1.69
CA ASN A 435 -6.57 18.96 0.32
C ASN A 435 -5.14 18.37 0.28
N PHE A 436 -4.97 17.30 -0.50
CA PHE A 436 -3.69 16.63 -0.68
C PHE A 436 -2.63 17.53 -1.33
N GLY A 437 -3.01 18.26 -2.39
CA GLY A 437 -2.14 19.18 -3.10
C GLY A 437 -1.67 20.33 -2.22
N PHE A 438 -2.58 20.94 -1.46
CA PHE A 438 -2.22 21.99 -0.49
C PHE A 438 -1.21 21.49 0.55
N THR A 439 -1.41 20.29 1.09
CA THR A 439 -0.47 19.71 2.05
C THR A 439 0.90 19.46 1.44
N ALA A 440 0.97 18.98 0.20
CA ALA A 440 2.20 18.78 -0.54
C ALA A 440 2.90 20.12 -0.88
N ASP A 441 2.12 21.14 -1.23
CA ASP A 441 2.61 22.49 -1.53
C ASP A 441 3.25 23.15 -0.31
N ILE A 442 2.67 23.01 0.88
CA ILE A 442 3.30 23.48 2.12
C ILE A 442 4.64 22.76 2.37
N GLU A 443 4.74 21.46 2.10
CA GLU A 443 6.02 20.77 2.22
C GLU A 443 7.05 21.27 1.20
N ARG A 444 6.63 21.56 -0.04
CA ARG A 444 7.49 22.19 -1.06
C ARG A 444 7.94 23.58 -0.61
N GLN A 445 7.06 24.38 -0.01
CA GLN A 445 7.43 25.69 0.52
C GLN A 445 8.50 25.57 1.61
N PHE A 446 8.45 24.56 2.50
CA PHE A 446 9.57 24.33 3.43
C PHE A 446 10.90 24.04 2.73
N ASP A 447 10.87 23.33 1.59
CA ASP A 447 12.07 23.09 0.79
C ASP A 447 12.57 24.39 0.13
N GLU A 448 11.67 25.28 -0.28
CA GLU A 448 12.01 26.60 -0.82
C GLU A 448 12.57 27.55 0.27
N VAL A 449 12.07 27.48 1.52
CA VAL A 449 12.70 28.15 2.69
C VAL A 449 14.09 27.59 2.91
N ALA A 450 14.26 26.26 2.88
CA ALA A 450 15.55 25.60 3.05
C ALA A 450 16.57 26.01 1.96
N ALA A 451 16.08 26.27 0.74
CA ALA A 451 16.87 26.80 -0.37
C ALA A 451 17.12 28.32 -0.30
N GLY A 452 16.57 29.02 0.69
CA GLY A 452 16.70 30.47 0.85
C GLY A 452 15.90 31.30 -0.16
N LYS A 453 14.92 30.70 -0.84
CA LYS A 453 14.13 31.36 -1.90
C LYS A 453 12.90 32.09 -1.38
N ILE A 454 12.39 31.70 -0.22
CA ILE A 454 11.26 32.36 0.44
C ILE A 454 11.58 32.61 1.92
N LYS A 455 11.08 33.72 2.47
CA LYS A 455 11.19 33.98 3.91
C LYS A 455 10.12 33.19 4.64
N TRP A 456 10.52 32.55 5.73
CA TRP A 456 9.62 31.66 6.45
C TRP A 456 8.49 32.42 7.17
N GLN A 457 8.71 33.67 7.60
CA GLN A 457 7.68 34.47 8.24
C GLN A 457 6.53 34.78 7.26
N GLU A 458 6.87 35.19 6.04
CA GLU A 458 5.89 35.46 4.97
C GLU A 458 5.08 34.21 4.63
N MET A 459 5.73 33.04 4.56
CA MET A 459 5.08 31.75 4.40
C MET A 459 4.07 31.45 5.52
N ILE A 460 4.47 31.66 6.78
CA ILE A 460 3.60 31.41 7.94
C ILE A 460 2.42 32.36 7.96
N ASP A 461 2.62 33.65 7.69
CA ASP A 461 1.56 34.66 7.70
C ASP A 461 0.54 34.42 6.59
N ALA A 462 1.00 34.05 5.38
CA ALA A 462 0.14 33.68 4.26
C ALA A 462 -0.74 32.47 4.58
N PHE A 463 -0.21 31.50 5.33
CA PHE A 463 -0.98 30.35 5.79
C PHE A 463 -1.92 30.68 6.95
N TYR A 464 -1.42 31.36 7.99
CA TYR A 464 -2.09 31.43 9.29
C TYR A 464 -3.28 32.39 9.29
N THR A 465 -3.20 33.49 8.56
CA THR A 465 -4.27 34.50 8.48
C THR A 465 -5.61 33.92 8.00
N PRO A 466 -5.69 33.29 6.81
CA PRO A 466 -6.95 32.68 6.35
C PRO A 466 -7.36 31.51 7.25
N PHE A 467 -6.41 30.68 7.68
CA PHE A 467 -6.69 29.57 8.59
C PHE A 467 -7.37 30.00 9.89
N LYS A 468 -6.86 31.06 10.53
CA LYS A 468 -7.40 31.58 11.79
C LYS A 468 -8.81 32.13 11.60
N SER A 469 -9.07 32.85 10.50
CA SER A 469 -10.42 33.35 10.21
C SER A 469 -11.45 32.22 10.10
N ILE A 470 -11.11 31.16 9.36
CA ILE A 470 -11.97 29.97 9.22
C ILE A 470 -12.15 29.26 10.58
N LEU A 471 -11.06 29.14 11.35
CA LEU A 471 -11.10 28.51 12.67
C LEU A 471 -12.04 29.24 13.63
N ASP A 472 -11.90 30.56 13.74
CA ASP A 472 -12.68 31.38 14.67
C ASP A 472 -14.17 31.30 14.30
N LYS A 473 -14.52 31.44 13.01
CA LYS A 473 -15.88 31.23 12.50
C LYS A 473 -16.44 29.84 12.84
N THR A 474 -15.66 28.80 12.60
CA THR A 474 -16.08 27.41 12.87
C THR A 474 -16.25 27.15 14.37
N MET A 475 -15.42 27.76 15.21
CA MET A 475 -15.55 27.65 16.67
C MET A 475 -16.87 28.24 17.18
N GLU A 476 -17.33 29.33 16.59
CA GLU A 476 -18.58 30.00 16.95
C GLU A 476 -19.80 29.28 16.36
N GLU A 477 -19.80 29.05 15.05
CA GLU A 477 -21.00 28.65 14.30
C GLU A 477 -21.22 27.14 14.22
N ALA A 478 -20.14 26.33 14.17
CA ALA A 478 -20.29 24.91 13.86
C ALA A 478 -21.01 24.16 14.99
N GLN A 479 -21.96 23.30 14.63
CA GLN A 479 -22.59 22.41 15.60
C GLN A 479 -21.63 21.28 16.00
N ARG A 480 -21.97 20.60 17.09
CA ARG A 480 -21.22 19.42 17.50
C ARG A 480 -21.44 18.29 16.49
N ALA A 481 -20.38 17.82 15.84
CA ALA A 481 -20.42 16.68 14.94
C ALA A 481 -20.65 15.39 15.73
N LYS A 482 -21.85 14.82 15.56
CA LYS A 482 -22.24 13.54 16.17
C LYS A 482 -22.29 12.39 15.16
N GLY A 483 -22.10 12.66 13.87
CA GLY A 483 -22.27 11.65 12.82
C GLY A 483 -23.66 11.02 12.85
N ARG A 484 -24.70 11.83 13.12
CA ARG A 484 -26.07 11.32 13.31
C ARG A 484 -26.62 10.80 11.98
N ARG A 485 -27.09 9.55 11.98
CA ARG A 485 -27.85 8.96 10.86
C ARG A 485 -29.15 8.37 11.37
N VAL A 486 -30.28 8.76 10.76
CA VAL A 486 -31.59 8.18 11.05
C VAL A 486 -31.72 6.89 10.25
N LEU A 487 -32.08 5.80 10.92
CA LEU A 487 -32.21 4.45 10.34
C LEU A 487 -33.67 4.12 10.04
N GLY A 488 -34.61 4.67 10.80
CA GLY A 488 -36.04 4.40 10.66
C GLY A 488 -36.84 4.94 11.83
N LYS A 489 -38.00 4.33 12.09
CA LYS A 489 -38.86 4.62 13.24
C LYS A 489 -39.18 3.34 13.99
N ASP A 490 -39.21 3.44 15.31
CA ASP A 490 -39.57 2.35 16.21
C ASP A 490 -41.07 2.05 16.08
N PRO A 491 -41.50 0.80 15.85
CA PRO A 491 -42.91 0.49 15.60
C PRO A 491 -43.79 0.64 16.85
N GLU A 492 -43.22 0.50 18.05
CA GLU A 492 -43.96 0.59 19.32
C GLU A 492 -44.23 2.04 19.73
N SER A 493 -43.19 2.88 19.70
CA SER A 493 -43.28 4.27 20.14
C SER A 493 -43.49 5.29 19.02
N GLY A 494 -43.24 4.91 17.76
CA GLY A 494 -43.26 5.82 16.61
C GLY A 494 -42.05 6.78 16.54
N HIS A 495 -41.15 6.71 17.51
CA HIS A 495 -39.97 7.58 17.62
C HIS A 495 -38.87 7.21 16.63
N SER A 496 -38.00 8.17 16.28
CA SER A 496 -36.86 7.90 15.41
C SER A 496 -35.87 6.89 16.01
N VAL A 497 -35.45 5.92 15.20
CA VAL A 497 -34.29 5.06 15.45
C VAL A 497 -33.10 5.66 14.70
N LEU A 498 -32.03 5.98 15.42
CA LEU A 498 -30.86 6.66 14.88
C LEU A 498 -29.57 6.12 15.46
N VAL A 499 -28.48 6.24 14.72
CA VAL A 499 -27.12 5.99 15.21
C VAL A 499 -26.37 7.30 15.34
N GLN A 500 -25.64 7.48 16.44
CA GLN A 500 -24.80 8.66 16.65
C GLN A 500 -23.64 8.41 17.61
N LEU A 501 -22.66 9.30 17.57
CA LEU A 501 -21.55 9.35 18.52
C LEU A 501 -21.95 10.11 19.78
N THR A 502 -21.75 9.47 20.94
CA THR A 502 -21.83 10.11 22.26
C THR A 502 -20.44 10.29 22.87
N ARG A 503 -20.38 10.90 24.07
CA ARG A 503 -19.13 10.97 24.85
C ARG A 503 -18.54 9.59 25.18
N PHE A 504 -19.38 8.54 25.25
CA PHE A 504 -18.98 7.19 25.60
C PHE A 504 -18.68 6.30 24.39
N GLY A 505 -19.05 6.71 23.18
CA GLY A 505 -18.86 5.93 21.98
C GLY A 505 -20.07 5.99 21.04
N PRO A 506 -19.99 5.27 19.91
CA PRO A 506 -21.11 5.13 18.99
C PRO A 506 -22.25 4.33 19.64
N VAL A 507 -23.48 4.83 19.50
CA VAL A 507 -24.69 4.21 20.03
C VAL A 507 -25.82 4.24 19.01
N VAL A 508 -26.68 3.24 19.06
CA VAL A 508 -28.04 3.32 18.57
C VAL A 508 -28.89 4.01 19.64
N GLN A 509 -29.82 4.85 19.20
CA GLN A 509 -30.76 5.56 20.04
C GLN A 509 -32.18 5.45 19.47
N ILE A 510 -33.15 5.23 20.34
CA ILE A 510 -34.59 5.35 20.05
C ILE A 510 -35.13 6.59 20.74
N GLY A 511 -35.72 7.48 19.95
CA GLY A 511 -36.31 8.74 20.35
C GLY A 511 -35.28 9.80 20.73
N THR A 512 -35.41 10.99 20.17
CA THR A 512 -34.68 12.18 20.58
C THR A 512 -35.30 12.80 21.83
N ARG A 513 -34.60 13.72 22.48
CA ARG A 513 -35.13 14.40 23.66
C ARG A 513 -36.36 15.25 23.31
N GLU A 514 -36.38 15.76 22.08
CA GLU A 514 -37.51 16.46 21.49
C GLU A 514 -38.72 15.53 21.24
N GLU A 515 -38.49 14.26 20.88
CA GLU A 515 -39.55 13.28 20.63
C GLU A 515 -40.14 12.68 21.92
N VAL A 516 -39.30 12.34 22.90
CA VAL A 516 -39.78 11.67 24.13
C VAL A 516 -40.34 12.62 25.20
N GLY A 517 -40.10 13.93 25.07
CA GLY A 517 -40.54 14.93 26.05
C GLY A 517 -39.70 14.98 27.33
N GLU A 518 -40.08 15.85 28.28
CA GLU A 518 -39.29 16.08 29.51
C GLU A 518 -39.39 14.93 30.52
N ASP A 519 -40.48 14.17 30.49
CA ASP A 519 -40.78 13.12 31.48
C ASP A 519 -40.18 11.74 31.12
N GLN A 520 -39.72 11.57 29.88
CA GLN A 520 -39.15 10.31 29.40
C GLN A 520 -37.70 10.48 28.94
N LYS A 521 -36.98 9.36 28.80
CA LYS A 521 -35.58 9.35 28.37
C LYS A 521 -35.42 8.54 27.08
N PRO A 522 -34.61 9.04 26.13
CA PRO A 522 -34.16 8.24 25.00
C PRO A 522 -33.56 6.91 25.46
N ARG A 523 -33.83 5.85 24.69
CA ARG A 523 -33.22 4.53 24.92
C ARG A 523 -31.93 4.44 24.10
N PHE A 524 -30.91 3.79 24.64
CA PHE A 524 -29.59 3.69 24.02
C PHE A 524 -29.07 2.24 24.05
N ALA A 525 -28.38 1.85 22.99
CA ALA A 525 -27.59 0.62 22.93
C ALA A 525 -26.23 0.90 22.28
N ASN A 526 -25.15 0.32 22.82
CA ASN A 526 -23.83 0.45 22.20
C ASN A 526 -23.77 -0.43 20.95
N LEU A 527 -23.00 0.00 19.94
CA LEU A 527 -22.70 -0.87 18.79
C LEU A 527 -21.91 -2.10 19.24
N LYS A 528 -22.30 -3.28 18.72
CA LYS A 528 -21.59 -4.55 18.90
C LYS A 528 -20.23 -4.49 18.17
N PRO A 529 -19.21 -5.26 18.61
CA PRO A 529 -17.93 -5.34 17.90
C PRO A 529 -18.12 -5.69 16.42
N GLY A 530 -17.51 -4.90 15.52
CA GLY A 530 -17.62 -5.09 14.07
C GLY A 530 -18.72 -4.28 13.40
N GLN A 531 -19.72 -3.80 14.14
CA GLN A 531 -20.69 -2.82 13.63
C GLN A 531 -20.01 -1.45 13.46
N SER A 532 -20.50 -0.68 12.50
CA SER A 532 -20.07 0.72 12.26
C SER A 532 -21.29 1.59 12.05
N MET A 533 -21.19 2.86 12.43
CA MET A 533 -22.27 3.84 12.26
C MET A 533 -22.63 4.05 10.78
N GLU A 534 -21.67 3.91 9.87
CA GLU A 534 -21.89 4.02 8.42
C GLU A 534 -22.59 2.79 7.82
N LYS A 535 -22.62 1.64 8.50
CA LYS A 535 -23.18 0.39 7.93
C LYS A 535 -24.40 -0.15 8.62
N ILE A 536 -24.53 0.10 9.93
CA ILE A 536 -25.55 -0.55 10.76
C ILE A 536 -26.95 -0.39 10.16
N THR A 537 -27.61 -1.50 9.87
CA THR A 537 -28.97 -1.46 9.30
C THR A 537 -30.00 -1.18 10.39
N TYR A 538 -31.24 -0.89 9.98
CA TYR A 538 -32.33 -0.74 10.93
C TYR A 538 -32.54 -2.04 11.72
N GLU A 539 -32.51 -3.18 11.06
CA GLU A 539 -32.69 -4.50 11.64
C GLU A 539 -31.59 -4.81 12.67
N GLU A 540 -30.32 -4.59 12.31
CA GLU A 540 -29.17 -4.76 13.22
C GLU A 540 -29.20 -3.81 14.42
N ALA A 541 -29.83 -2.64 14.27
CA ALA A 541 -29.96 -1.65 15.34
C ALA A 541 -31.07 -2.00 16.33
N MET A 542 -32.09 -2.75 15.89
CA MET A 542 -33.22 -3.18 16.71
C MET A 542 -33.00 -4.51 17.45
N GLU A 543 -31.96 -5.27 17.07
CA GLU A 543 -31.52 -6.53 17.70
C GLU A 543 -30.52 -6.31 18.86
#